data_AF-A0A1F6FWL0-F1
#
_entry.id   AF-A0A1F6FWL0-F1
#
_cell.length_a   1.000
_cell.length_b   1.000
_cell.length_c   1.000
_cell.angle_alpha   90.00
_cell.angle_beta   90.00
_cell.angle_gamma   90.00
#
_symmetry.space_group_name_H-M   'P 1'
#
loop_
_entity.id
_entity.type
_entity.pdbx_description
1 polymer ?
#
loop_
_entity_poly.entity_id
_entity_poly.type
_entity_poly.pdbx_seq_one_letter_code
_entity_poly.pdbx_strand_id
1 'polypeptide(L)'
;MISVIIPVYNTPKELKKCLESLAKQTFKDPNEIADASHGVNFEVIVVDDGSAEPVGSEISNFKFQISKLDIKFFRIQHAGAPRARNFGFEKSKGEFVLFCDADMELRKDCLAKMKRGLDENVEIDFVYSDFKFGWKKFHFWEFDADKLKQMNYINTCSMVRRDKVVKWDESLEKFQDWDFWLSIVERGGKGRWIPEVLLRANIRRGTMSKWLPKFAYQLPWLRLKTKDNYAHWKKVVREKHNMISNF
;
A
#
# COMPACT_ATOMS: atom_id res chain seq x y z
N MET A 1 -14.55 -11.32 1.44
CA MET A 1 -14.66 -9.83 1.57
C MET A 1 -13.27 -9.21 1.66
N ILE A 2 -13.07 -7.99 1.16
CA ILE A 2 -11.77 -7.27 1.23
C ILE A 2 -11.84 -6.18 2.30
N SER A 3 -10.78 -6.00 3.09
CA SER A 3 -10.58 -4.82 3.94
C SER A 3 -9.51 -3.92 3.36
N VAL A 4 -9.88 -2.69 3.02
CA VAL A 4 -8.94 -1.65 2.60
C VAL A 4 -8.60 -0.79 3.80
N ILE A 5 -7.35 -0.84 4.25
CA ILE A 5 -6.87 -0.13 5.45
C ILE A 5 -6.02 1.06 5.01
N ILE A 6 -6.43 2.26 5.39
CA ILE A 6 -5.82 3.52 4.95
C ILE A 6 -5.26 4.28 6.16
N PRO A 7 -3.95 4.19 6.44
CA PRO A 7 -3.31 5.10 7.37
C PRO A 7 -3.25 6.51 6.75
N VAL A 8 -3.60 7.53 7.51
CA VAL A 8 -3.58 8.94 7.06
C VAL A 8 -2.94 9.82 8.12
N TYR A 9 -2.05 10.72 7.68
CA TYR A 9 -1.41 11.72 8.55
C TYR A 9 -1.16 13.02 7.77
N ASN A 10 -1.86 14.09 8.14
CA ASN A 10 -1.73 15.43 7.55
C ASN A 10 -1.92 15.45 6.01
N THR A 11 -2.81 14.60 5.47
CA THR A 11 -3.08 14.47 4.02
C THR A 11 -4.57 14.30 3.67
N PRO A 12 -5.45 15.23 4.08
CA PRO A 12 -6.89 15.10 3.80
C PRO A 12 -7.22 15.17 2.30
N LYS A 13 -6.43 15.90 1.50
CA LYS A 13 -6.67 16.05 0.05
C LYS A 13 -6.33 14.79 -0.73
N GLU A 14 -5.23 14.15 -0.38
CA GLU A 14 -4.81 12.88 -0.94
C GLU A 14 -5.80 11.78 -0.55
N LEU A 15 -6.17 11.72 0.75
CA LEU A 15 -7.18 10.79 1.24
C LEU A 15 -8.49 10.91 0.44
N LYS A 16 -8.94 12.14 0.16
CA LYS A 16 -10.14 12.36 -0.67
C LYS A 16 -10.03 11.66 -2.02
N LYS A 17 -8.93 11.86 -2.75
CA LYS A 17 -8.73 11.23 -4.07
C LYS A 17 -8.65 9.72 -3.99
N CYS A 18 -7.98 9.20 -2.96
CA CYS A 18 -7.92 7.77 -2.68
C CYS A 18 -9.34 7.20 -2.49
N LEU A 19 -10.14 7.82 -1.61
CA LEU A 19 -11.54 7.42 -1.37
C LEU A 19 -12.42 7.59 -2.62
N GLU A 20 -12.25 8.63 -3.41
CA GLU A 20 -12.95 8.80 -4.69
C GLU A 20 -12.60 7.67 -5.69
N SER A 21 -11.35 7.19 -5.70
CA SER A 21 -10.94 6.05 -6.52
C SER A 21 -11.48 4.72 -6.00
N LEU A 22 -11.61 4.60 -4.67
CA LEU A 22 -12.24 3.45 -4.01
C LEU A 22 -13.75 3.40 -4.29
N ALA A 23 -14.44 4.55 -4.28
CA ALA A 23 -15.85 4.64 -4.63
C ALA A 23 -16.16 4.24 -6.08
N LYS A 24 -15.13 4.22 -6.94
CA LYS A 24 -15.18 3.72 -8.32
C LYS A 24 -14.84 2.24 -8.45
N GLN A 25 -14.43 1.56 -7.36
CA GLN A 25 -14.20 0.11 -7.40
C GLN A 25 -15.53 -0.58 -7.65
N THR A 26 -15.66 -1.11 -8.87
CA THR A 26 -16.81 -1.88 -9.36
C THR A 26 -18.18 -1.36 -8.90
N PHE A 27 -18.59 -0.24 -9.49
CA PHE A 27 -20.00 0.00 -9.79
C PHE A 27 -20.53 -1.23 -10.56
N LYS A 28 -21.70 -1.75 -10.20
CA LYS A 28 -22.46 -2.64 -11.08
C LYS A 28 -22.82 -1.81 -12.31
N ASP A 29 -22.14 -1.99 -13.44
CA ASP A 29 -22.72 -1.55 -14.71
C ASP A 29 -23.88 -2.51 -14.99
N PRO A 30 -25.14 -2.05 -15.02
CA PRO A 30 -26.29 -2.92 -15.26
C PRO A 30 -26.29 -3.56 -16.66
N ASN A 31 -25.44 -3.08 -17.58
CA ASN A 31 -25.40 -3.50 -18.97
C ASN A 31 -24.11 -4.28 -19.35
N GLU A 32 -23.15 -4.44 -18.43
CA GLU A 32 -21.99 -5.31 -18.66
C GLU A 32 -22.34 -6.77 -18.32
N ILE A 33 -21.97 -7.71 -19.21
CA ILE A 33 -22.24 -9.15 -19.05
C ILE A 33 -21.58 -9.63 -17.74
N ALA A 34 -22.36 -10.31 -16.91
CA ALA A 34 -22.00 -10.90 -15.63
C ALA A 34 -20.88 -11.96 -15.73
N ASP A 35 -19.66 -11.56 -16.10
CA ASP A 35 -18.46 -12.35 -15.82
C ASP A 35 -17.93 -11.98 -14.41
N ALA A 36 -16.99 -12.79 -13.90
CA ALA A 36 -16.39 -12.74 -12.56
C ALA A 36 -15.70 -11.40 -12.17
N SER A 37 -15.91 -10.33 -12.93
CA SER A 37 -15.48 -8.95 -12.66
C SER A 37 -16.53 -8.11 -11.89
N HIS A 38 -17.72 -8.67 -11.60
CA HIS A 38 -18.79 -7.94 -10.94
C HIS A 38 -18.59 -7.77 -9.43
N GLY A 39 -18.49 -6.50 -8.98
CA GLY A 39 -18.73 -6.05 -7.61
C GLY A 39 -17.95 -6.78 -6.53
N VAL A 40 -16.74 -6.32 -6.19
CA VAL A 40 -16.08 -6.81 -4.97
C VAL A 40 -16.80 -6.28 -3.73
N ASN A 41 -17.11 -7.16 -2.78
CA ASN A 41 -17.53 -6.73 -1.45
C ASN A 41 -16.31 -6.32 -0.63
N PHE A 42 -16.26 -5.05 -0.21
CA PHE A 42 -15.16 -4.51 0.58
C PHE A 42 -15.64 -3.48 1.61
N GLU A 43 -14.87 -3.37 2.69
CA GLU A 43 -14.99 -2.30 3.69
C GLU A 43 -13.74 -1.41 3.65
N VAL A 44 -13.89 -0.17 4.10
CA VAL A 44 -12.78 0.80 4.18
C VAL A 44 -12.56 1.20 5.63
N ILE A 45 -11.33 1.03 6.11
CA ILE A 45 -10.91 1.43 7.45
C ILE A 45 -9.92 2.57 7.31
N VAL A 46 -10.32 3.78 7.68
CA VAL A 46 -9.44 4.95 7.71
C VAL A 46 -8.94 5.14 9.15
N VAL A 47 -7.61 5.19 9.31
CA VAL A 47 -6.96 5.41 10.61
C VAL A 47 -6.14 6.69 10.54
N ASP A 48 -6.65 7.74 11.17
CA ASP A 48 -5.94 9.01 11.35
C ASP A 48 -4.88 8.87 12.45
N ASP A 49 -3.62 8.90 12.04
CA ASP A 49 -2.43 8.78 12.89
C ASP A 49 -2.10 10.10 13.57
N GLY A 50 -3.09 10.73 14.20
CA GLY A 50 -2.94 11.94 14.98
C GLY A 50 -2.65 13.21 14.15
N SER A 51 -3.28 13.37 12.99
CA SER A 51 -3.15 14.60 12.17
C SER A 51 -3.44 15.86 12.98
N ALA A 52 -2.70 16.95 12.71
CA ALA A 52 -2.84 18.22 13.43
C ALA A 52 -4.29 18.74 13.36
N GLU A 53 -4.86 18.74 12.16
CA GLU A 53 -6.30 18.90 11.93
C GLU A 53 -6.93 17.52 11.69
N PRO A 54 -7.98 17.13 12.45
CA PRO A 54 -8.62 15.83 12.27
C PRO A 54 -9.28 15.68 10.91
N VAL A 55 -8.86 14.69 10.14
CA VAL A 55 -9.37 14.46 8.76
C VAL A 55 -10.81 13.94 8.72
N GLY A 56 -11.39 13.60 9.87
CA GLY A 56 -12.76 13.09 9.98
C GLY A 56 -13.83 14.11 9.56
N SER A 57 -13.55 15.41 9.74
CA SER A 57 -14.47 16.47 9.31
C SER A 57 -14.57 16.53 7.78
N GLU A 58 -13.46 16.31 7.09
CA GLU A 58 -13.34 16.30 5.64
C GLU A 58 -14.02 15.06 5.05
N ILE A 59 -13.87 13.89 5.68
CA ILE A 59 -14.60 12.67 5.28
C ILE A 59 -16.12 12.93 5.32
N SER A 60 -16.60 13.62 6.35
CA SER A 60 -18.02 13.98 6.46
C SER A 60 -18.46 14.95 5.36
N ASN A 61 -17.60 15.87 4.94
CA ASN A 61 -17.87 16.83 3.88
C ASN A 61 -17.87 16.20 2.46
N PHE A 62 -17.22 15.05 2.28
CA PHE A 62 -17.17 14.35 0.99
C PHE A 62 -18.25 13.27 0.83
N LYS A 63 -19.16 13.14 1.81
CA LYS A 63 -20.21 12.12 1.89
C LYS A 63 -20.96 11.89 0.58
N PHE A 64 -21.27 12.90 -0.23
CA PHE A 64 -22.00 12.70 -1.47
C PHE A 64 -21.23 11.84 -2.49
N GLN A 65 -19.92 12.09 -2.64
CA GLN A 65 -19.06 11.42 -3.63
C GLN A 65 -18.65 10.01 -3.21
N ILE A 66 -18.58 9.75 -1.90
CA ILE A 66 -18.15 8.47 -1.31
C ILE A 66 -19.28 7.75 -0.57
N SER A 67 -20.54 8.19 -0.76
CA SER A 67 -21.74 7.67 -0.07
C SER A 67 -21.94 6.16 -0.19
N LYS A 68 -21.30 5.55 -1.20
CA LYS A 68 -21.34 4.11 -1.46
C LYS A 68 -20.33 3.30 -0.65
N LEU A 69 -19.37 3.94 -0.01
CA LEU A 69 -18.34 3.27 0.79
C LEU A 69 -18.81 3.09 2.23
N ASP A 70 -18.73 1.87 2.74
CA ASP A 70 -18.76 1.61 4.18
C ASP A 70 -17.41 1.99 4.78
N ILE A 71 -17.30 3.23 5.26
CA ILE A 71 -16.08 3.79 5.85
C ILE A 71 -16.18 3.76 7.36
N LYS A 72 -15.28 3.03 8.00
CA LYS A 72 -15.02 3.11 9.44
C LYS A 72 -13.85 4.05 9.68
N PHE A 73 -14.10 5.13 10.40
CA PHE A 73 -13.07 6.10 10.75
C PHE A 73 -12.63 5.91 12.19
N PHE A 74 -11.31 5.90 12.38
CA PHE A 74 -10.68 5.86 13.69
C PHE A 74 -9.57 6.91 13.75
N ARG A 75 -9.32 7.41 14.96
CA ARG A 75 -8.17 8.28 15.25
C ARG A 75 -7.37 7.67 16.38
N ILE A 76 -6.05 7.70 16.23
CA ILE A 76 -5.09 7.26 17.25
C ILE A 76 -4.13 8.40 17.59
N GLN A 77 -3.40 8.27 18.69
CA GLN A 77 -2.27 9.14 18.98
C GLN A 77 -1.16 8.86 17.94
N HIS A 78 -0.51 9.93 17.45
CA HIS A 78 0.53 9.83 16.43
C HIS A 78 1.64 8.85 16.85
N ALA A 79 1.81 7.80 16.06
CA ALA A 79 2.74 6.71 16.30
C ALA A 79 3.29 6.08 14.99
N GLY A 80 3.04 6.73 13.86
CA GLY A 80 3.53 6.31 12.55
C GLY A 80 2.59 5.37 11.81
N ALA A 81 2.77 5.31 10.49
CA ALA A 81 1.96 4.49 9.60
C ALA A 81 1.89 2.99 9.97
N PRO A 82 2.95 2.32 10.45
CA PRO A 82 2.87 0.93 10.92
C PRO A 82 1.85 0.72 12.04
N ARG A 83 1.83 1.60 13.04
CA ARG A 83 0.86 1.52 14.15
C ARG A 83 -0.55 1.70 13.64
N ALA A 84 -0.78 2.66 12.75
CA ALA A 84 -2.07 2.90 12.12
C ALA A 84 -2.54 1.70 11.27
N ARG A 85 -1.64 1.06 10.51
CA ARG A 85 -1.92 -0.16 9.75
C ARG A 85 -2.29 -1.33 10.66
N ASN A 86 -1.53 -1.56 11.74
CA ASN A 86 -1.81 -2.60 12.72
C ASN A 86 -3.17 -2.38 13.40
N PHE A 87 -3.43 -1.16 13.88
CA PHE A 87 -4.71 -0.80 14.48
C PHE A 87 -5.86 -0.98 13.49
N GLY A 88 -5.70 -0.55 12.24
CA GLY A 88 -6.71 -0.73 11.20
C GLY A 88 -6.98 -2.21 10.89
N PHE A 89 -5.93 -3.05 10.91
CA PHE A 89 -6.07 -4.49 10.73
C PHE A 89 -6.88 -5.13 11.86
N GLU A 90 -6.65 -4.75 13.12
CA GLU A 90 -7.43 -5.19 14.28
C GLU A 90 -8.93 -4.83 14.17
N LYS A 91 -9.27 -3.72 13.49
CA LYS A 91 -10.67 -3.28 13.29
C LYS A 91 -11.33 -3.86 12.03
N SER A 92 -10.53 -4.47 11.15
CA SER A 92 -10.97 -5.01 9.87
C SER A 92 -11.55 -6.43 10.01
N LYS A 93 -12.32 -6.89 9.02
CA LYS A 93 -13.01 -8.20 9.03
C LYS A 93 -12.86 -9.01 7.73
N GLY A 94 -12.27 -8.42 6.69
CA GLY A 94 -12.10 -9.02 5.38
C GLY A 94 -11.09 -10.16 5.36
N GLU A 95 -11.41 -11.21 4.62
CA GLU A 95 -10.55 -12.38 4.35
C GLU A 95 -9.32 -12.00 3.52
N PHE A 96 -9.43 -10.91 2.76
CA PHE A 96 -8.33 -10.27 2.03
C PHE A 96 -8.08 -8.90 2.61
N VAL A 97 -6.81 -8.50 2.69
CA VAL A 97 -6.39 -7.22 3.23
C VAL A 97 -5.54 -6.48 2.23
N LEU A 98 -5.83 -5.20 2.04
CA LEU A 98 -5.02 -4.28 1.24
C LEU A 98 -4.69 -3.07 2.11
N PHE A 99 -3.40 -2.87 2.39
CA PHE A 99 -2.92 -1.67 3.07
C PHE A 99 -2.71 -0.57 2.03
N CYS A 100 -3.63 0.38 1.95
CA CYS A 100 -3.63 1.41 0.92
C CYS A 100 -3.04 2.71 1.47
N ASP A 101 -1.95 3.20 0.89
CA ASP A 101 -1.45 4.53 1.23
C ASP A 101 -2.47 5.61 0.80
N ALA A 102 -2.62 6.65 1.63
CA ALA A 102 -3.63 7.69 1.42
C ALA A 102 -3.42 8.52 0.15
N ASP A 103 -2.25 8.47 -0.46
CA ASP A 103 -1.90 9.14 -1.72
C ASP A 103 -2.03 8.25 -2.95
N MET A 104 -2.65 7.08 -2.84
CA MET A 104 -2.82 6.16 -3.96
C MET A 104 -4.20 6.26 -4.59
N GLU A 105 -4.24 6.31 -5.92
CA GLU A 105 -5.43 6.12 -6.75
C GLU A 105 -5.43 4.72 -7.35
N LEU A 106 -6.56 4.01 -7.17
CA LEU A 106 -6.76 2.67 -7.70
C LEU A 106 -7.52 2.72 -9.02
N ARG A 107 -7.09 1.90 -10.00
CA ARG A 107 -7.85 1.65 -11.22
C ARG A 107 -9.19 0.99 -10.87
N LYS A 108 -10.26 1.27 -11.62
CA LYS A 108 -11.66 0.88 -11.29
C LYS A 108 -11.89 -0.63 -11.04
N ASP A 109 -11.02 -1.48 -11.55
CA ASP A 109 -11.03 -2.94 -11.47
C ASP A 109 -9.89 -3.51 -10.60
N CYS A 110 -9.14 -2.66 -9.89
CA CYS A 110 -7.96 -3.03 -9.10
C CYS A 110 -8.28 -4.11 -8.06
N LEU A 111 -9.30 -3.88 -7.23
CA LEU A 111 -9.66 -4.82 -6.18
C LEU A 111 -10.16 -6.16 -6.74
N ALA A 112 -10.94 -6.13 -7.83
CA ALA A 112 -11.43 -7.33 -8.49
C ALA A 112 -10.30 -8.17 -9.08
N LYS A 113 -9.32 -7.53 -9.74
CA LYS A 113 -8.16 -8.23 -10.31
C LYS A 113 -7.24 -8.80 -9.24
N MET A 114 -6.98 -8.04 -8.18
CA MET A 114 -6.17 -8.55 -7.06
C MET A 114 -6.86 -9.73 -6.37
N LYS A 115 -8.15 -9.61 -6.07
CA LYS A 115 -8.91 -10.72 -5.46
C LYS A 115 -8.87 -11.97 -6.35
N ARG A 116 -9.13 -11.82 -7.65
CA ARG A 116 -9.06 -12.92 -8.62
C ARG A 116 -7.69 -13.60 -8.64
N GLY A 117 -6.62 -12.80 -8.61
CA GLY A 117 -5.25 -13.33 -8.57
C GLY A 117 -4.96 -14.20 -7.34
N LEU A 118 -5.67 -13.98 -6.23
CA LEU A 118 -5.64 -14.84 -5.04
C LEU A 118 -6.62 -16.02 -5.17
N ASP A 119 -7.84 -15.81 -5.64
CA ASP A 119 -8.85 -16.88 -5.73
C ASP A 119 -8.44 -18.00 -6.70
N GLU A 120 -7.78 -17.67 -7.80
CA GLU A 120 -7.39 -18.63 -8.85
C GLU A 120 -6.36 -19.66 -8.39
N ASN A 121 -5.60 -19.38 -7.33
CA ASN A 121 -4.61 -20.32 -6.80
C ASN A 121 -4.45 -20.16 -5.28
N VAL A 122 -4.88 -21.18 -4.54
CA VAL A 122 -4.81 -21.22 -3.08
C VAL A 122 -3.37 -21.17 -2.54
N GLU A 123 -2.38 -21.57 -3.34
CA GLU A 123 -0.95 -21.47 -2.98
C GLU A 123 -0.42 -20.04 -3.03
N ILE A 124 -1.17 -19.08 -3.59
CA ILE A 124 -0.78 -17.67 -3.62
C ILE A 124 -1.34 -16.96 -2.39
N ASP A 125 -0.45 -16.35 -1.62
CA ASP A 125 -0.74 -15.69 -0.35
C ASP A 125 -0.91 -14.17 -0.51
N PHE A 126 -0.24 -13.57 -1.50
CA PHE A 126 -0.36 -12.16 -1.82
C PHE A 126 -0.22 -11.87 -3.32
N VAL A 127 -0.78 -10.76 -3.77
CA VAL A 127 -0.71 -10.29 -5.16
C VAL A 127 -0.32 -8.83 -5.22
N TYR A 128 0.48 -8.49 -6.22
CA TYR A 128 0.97 -7.13 -6.45
C TYR A 128 0.96 -6.79 -7.93
N SER A 129 0.93 -5.49 -8.24
CA SER A 129 0.84 -5.00 -9.61
C SER A 129 1.88 -3.92 -9.89
N ASP A 130 2.11 -3.62 -11.16
CA ASP A 130 2.83 -2.41 -11.53
C ASP A 130 2.11 -1.16 -10.99
N PHE A 131 2.85 -0.07 -10.80
CA PHE A 131 2.27 1.21 -10.40
C PHE A 131 2.92 2.39 -11.14
N LYS A 132 2.24 3.54 -11.13
CA LYS A 132 2.78 4.81 -11.64
C LYS A 132 3.07 5.78 -10.52
N PHE A 133 4.23 6.42 -10.57
CA PHE A 133 4.57 7.60 -9.79
C PHE A 133 4.76 8.78 -10.74
N GLY A 134 3.77 9.68 -10.81
CA GLY A 134 3.74 10.72 -11.84
C GLY A 134 3.67 10.10 -13.25
N TRP A 135 4.66 10.40 -14.10
CA TRP A 135 4.81 9.80 -15.43
C TRP A 135 5.58 8.48 -15.40
N LYS A 136 6.34 8.20 -14.33
CA LYS A 136 7.20 7.02 -14.26
C LYS A 136 6.37 5.79 -13.96
N LYS A 137 6.44 4.79 -14.85
CA LYS A 137 5.95 3.43 -14.58
C LYS A 137 7.03 2.67 -13.81
N PHE A 138 6.63 2.03 -12.71
CA PHE A 138 7.40 1.01 -12.03
C PHE A 138 6.87 -0.34 -12.48
N HIS A 139 7.69 -1.04 -13.24
CA HIS A 139 7.43 -2.39 -13.69
C HIS A 139 8.06 -3.38 -12.71
N PHE A 140 7.30 -4.39 -12.32
CA PHE A 140 7.77 -5.48 -11.48
C PHE A 140 7.93 -6.77 -12.29
N TRP A 141 8.05 -7.89 -11.61
CA TRP A 141 8.37 -9.19 -12.19
C TRP A 141 7.64 -10.27 -11.42
N GLU A 142 7.61 -11.47 -11.99
CA GLU A 142 7.20 -12.69 -11.29
C GLU A 142 7.88 -12.82 -9.94
N PHE A 143 7.17 -13.45 -9.01
CA PHE A 143 7.60 -13.52 -7.62
C PHE A 143 8.87 -14.37 -7.48
N ASP A 144 9.89 -13.78 -6.86
CA ASP A 144 11.17 -14.41 -6.56
C ASP A 144 11.62 -13.97 -5.16
N ALA A 145 11.59 -14.91 -4.22
CA ALA A 145 11.95 -14.67 -2.82
C ALA A 145 13.40 -14.18 -2.65
N ASP A 146 14.34 -14.69 -3.45
CA ASP A 146 15.75 -14.29 -3.35
C ASP A 146 16.00 -12.93 -3.97
N LYS A 147 15.25 -12.57 -5.01
CA LYS A 147 15.26 -11.22 -5.56
C LYS A 147 14.66 -10.21 -4.57
N LEU A 148 13.63 -10.61 -3.82
CA LEU A 148 13.02 -9.74 -2.81
C LEU A 148 14.02 -9.42 -1.69
N LYS A 149 14.85 -10.38 -1.27
CA LYS A 149 15.97 -10.14 -0.33
C LYS A 149 17.01 -9.15 -0.86
N GLN A 150 17.14 -8.98 -2.17
CA GLN A 150 18.09 -8.04 -2.75
C GLN A 150 17.50 -6.63 -2.87
N MET A 151 16.22 -6.53 -3.22
CA MET A 151 15.55 -5.26 -3.46
C MET A 151 14.04 -5.40 -3.29
N ASN A 152 13.43 -4.43 -2.60
CA ASN A 152 11.98 -4.35 -2.57
C ASN A 152 11.42 -4.01 -3.97
N TYR A 153 10.53 -4.86 -4.46
CA TYR A 153 9.74 -4.63 -5.67
C TYR A 153 8.24 -4.85 -5.43
N ILE A 154 7.81 -5.00 -4.17
CA ILE A 154 6.39 -5.19 -3.82
C ILE A 154 5.93 -3.93 -3.10
N ASN A 155 4.92 -3.27 -3.66
CA ASN A 155 4.39 -2.02 -3.11
C ASN A 155 3.50 -2.30 -1.88
N THR A 156 3.41 -1.34 -0.94
CA THR A 156 2.48 -1.37 0.20
C THR A 156 1.05 -1.74 -0.20
N CYS A 157 0.55 -1.17 -1.30
CA CYS A 157 -0.81 -1.34 -1.82
C CYS A 157 -1.01 -2.65 -2.58
N SER A 158 -0.39 -3.73 -2.10
CA SER A 158 -0.61 -5.09 -2.58
C SER A 158 -1.62 -5.79 -1.68
N MET A 159 -2.33 -6.79 -2.21
CA MET A 159 -3.38 -7.51 -1.48
C MET A 159 -2.83 -8.82 -0.94
N VAL A 160 -3.18 -9.16 0.31
CA VAL A 160 -2.70 -10.35 1.01
C VAL A 160 -3.86 -11.07 1.69
N ARG A 161 -3.78 -12.39 1.81
CA ARG A 161 -4.74 -13.16 2.61
C ARG A 161 -4.61 -12.82 4.09
N ARG A 162 -5.73 -12.71 4.79
CA ARG A 162 -5.79 -12.29 6.19
C ARG A 162 -4.92 -13.15 7.12
N ASP A 163 -4.95 -14.46 6.93
CA ASP A 163 -4.19 -15.43 7.73
C ASP A 163 -2.67 -15.36 7.50
N LYS A 164 -2.24 -14.65 6.45
CA LYS A 164 -0.84 -14.44 6.08
C LYS A 164 -0.32 -13.07 6.53
N VAL A 165 -1.20 -12.17 6.97
CA VAL A 165 -0.80 -10.86 7.47
C VAL A 165 0.08 -11.02 8.72
N VAL A 166 1.25 -10.39 8.68
CA VAL A 166 2.14 -10.22 9.84
C VAL A 166 1.93 -8.82 10.45
N LYS A 167 2.36 -8.63 11.69
CA LYS A 167 2.34 -7.31 12.31
C LYS A 167 3.37 -6.41 11.61
N TRP A 168 2.98 -5.21 11.22
CA TRP A 168 3.92 -4.18 10.76
C TRP A 168 4.85 -3.80 11.90
N ASP A 169 6.15 -3.70 11.64
CA ASP A 169 7.11 -3.28 12.64
C ASP A 169 6.99 -1.78 12.93
N GLU A 170 6.50 -1.47 14.13
CA GLU A 170 6.25 -0.10 14.59
C GLU A 170 7.54 0.67 14.90
N SER A 171 8.69 -0.02 14.97
CA SER A 171 9.99 0.62 15.17
C SER A 171 10.62 1.15 13.87
N LEU A 172 10.12 0.75 12.70
CA LEU A 172 10.71 1.12 11.40
C LEU A 172 10.16 2.45 10.87
N GLU A 173 11.03 3.42 10.61
CA GLU A 173 10.64 4.67 9.92
C GLU A 173 10.65 4.54 8.38
N LYS A 174 11.45 3.61 7.83
CA LYS A 174 11.59 3.37 6.39
C LYS A 174 11.66 1.88 6.09
N PHE A 175 11.42 1.53 4.82
CA PHE A 175 11.40 0.14 4.33
C PHE A 175 10.39 -0.76 5.06
N GLN A 176 9.33 -0.15 5.59
CA GLN A 176 8.24 -0.85 6.29
C GLN A 176 7.58 -1.88 5.37
N ASP A 177 7.39 -1.54 4.10
CA ASP A 177 6.85 -2.43 3.07
C ASP A 177 7.79 -3.61 2.80
N TRP A 178 9.08 -3.33 2.66
CA TRP A 178 10.07 -4.38 2.43
C TRP A 178 10.11 -5.39 3.58
N ASP A 179 10.18 -4.89 4.82
CA ASP A 179 10.11 -5.70 6.04
C ASP A 179 8.85 -6.56 6.12
N PHE A 180 7.69 -5.96 5.82
CA PHE A 180 6.42 -6.64 5.84
C PHE A 180 6.38 -7.82 4.86
N TRP A 181 6.81 -7.61 3.61
CA TRP A 181 6.82 -8.68 2.60
C TRP A 181 7.87 -9.75 2.90
N LEU A 182 9.07 -9.37 3.35
CA LEU A 182 10.10 -10.34 3.76
C LEU A 182 9.60 -11.22 4.91
N SER A 183 8.96 -10.62 5.91
CA SER A 183 8.39 -11.35 7.05
C SER A 183 7.31 -12.36 6.64
N ILE A 184 6.54 -12.08 5.59
CA ILE A 184 5.56 -13.02 5.03
C ILE A 184 6.28 -14.16 4.30
N VAL A 185 7.28 -13.83 3.48
CA VAL A 185 8.05 -14.81 2.68
C VAL A 185 8.86 -15.76 3.57
N GLU A 186 9.43 -15.28 4.68
CA GLU A 186 10.12 -16.12 5.67
C GLU A 186 9.21 -17.15 6.34
N ARG A 187 7.89 -16.91 6.35
CA ARG A 187 6.86 -17.84 6.82
C ARG A 187 6.32 -18.75 5.71
N GLY A 188 7.00 -18.80 4.56
CA GLY A 188 6.63 -19.60 3.41
C GLY A 188 5.62 -18.93 2.47
N GLY A 189 5.32 -17.65 2.65
CA GLY A 189 4.36 -16.93 1.85
C GLY A 189 4.81 -16.76 0.39
N LYS A 190 3.89 -16.99 -0.56
CA LYS A 190 4.15 -16.88 -2.01
C LYS A 190 3.35 -15.74 -2.64
N GLY A 191 4.01 -15.03 -3.55
CA GLY A 191 3.41 -13.92 -4.30
C GLY A 191 3.01 -14.30 -5.72
N ARG A 192 2.09 -13.52 -6.29
CA ARG A 192 1.83 -13.48 -7.74
C ARG A 192 1.86 -12.03 -8.24
N TRP A 193 2.52 -11.83 -9.37
CA TRP A 193 2.53 -10.55 -10.05
C TRP A 193 1.36 -10.44 -11.03
N ILE A 194 0.74 -9.26 -11.07
CA ILE A 194 -0.24 -8.88 -12.08
C ILE A 194 0.46 -7.88 -13.03
N PRO A 195 0.71 -8.25 -14.31
CA PRO A 195 1.50 -7.46 -15.26
C PRO A 195 0.76 -6.24 -15.82
N GLU A 196 0.05 -5.52 -14.96
CA GLU A 196 -0.77 -4.36 -15.29
C GLU A 196 -0.54 -3.23 -14.30
N VAL A 197 -0.72 -1.98 -14.76
CA VAL A 197 -0.73 -0.82 -13.87
C VAL A 197 -2.12 -0.70 -13.25
N LEU A 198 -2.27 -1.12 -11.99
CA LEU A 198 -3.53 -0.97 -11.23
C LEU A 198 -3.53 0.24 -10.30
N LEU A 199 -2.36 0.85 -10.08
CA LEU A 199 -2.12 1.82 -9.02
C LEU A 199 -1.42 3.06 -9.55
N ARG A 200 -1.76 4.24 -9.01
CA ARG A 200 -1.10 5.51 -9.29
C ARG A 200 -0.91 6.34 -8.03
N ALA A 201 0.34 6.69 -7.70
CA ALA A 201 0.67 7.61 -6.62
C ALA A 201 0.39 9.06 -7.03
N ASN A 202 -0.34 9.77 -6.18
CA ASN A 202 -0.55 11.21 -6.24
C ASN A 202 0.68 11.94 -5.72
N ILE A 203 1.38 12.64 -6.60
CA ILE A 203 2.50 13.49 -6.20
C ILE A 203 1.92 14.77 -5.59
N ARG A 204 2.28 15.09 -4.34
CA ARG A 204 1.93 16.40 -3.76
C ARG A 204 2.67 17.50 -4.53
N ARG A 205 1.98 18.60 -4.82
CA ARG A 205 2.68 19.83 -5.24
C ARG A 205 3.57 20.27 -4.07
N GLY A 206 4.89 20.22 -4.24
CA GLY A 206 5.86 20.77 -3.28
C GLY A 206 6.53 19.79 -2.31
N THR A 207 6.17 18.49 -2.28
CA THR A 207 7.01 17.52 -1.56
C THR A 207 8.34 17.35 -2.28
N MET A 208 9.44 17.72 -1.61
CA MET A 208 10.81 17.70 -2.10
C MET A 208 11.38 16.30 -2.40
N SER A 209 10.56 15.27 -2.52
CA SER A 209 10.95 14.03 -3.19
C SER A 209 10.85 14.26 -4.70
N LYS A 210 11.63 15.22 -5.23
CA LYS A 210 11.89 15.24 -6.67
C LYS A 210 12.56 13.91 -6.96
N TRP A 211 11.92 13.03 -7.72
CA TRP A 211 12.59 11.85 -8.22
C TRP A 211 13.83 12.34 -8.97
N LEU A 212 15.00 12.12 -8.38
CA LEU A 212 16.26 12.47 -8.98
C LEU A 212 16.74 11.25 -9.76
N PRO A 213 17.28 11.43 -10.97
CA PRO A 213 17.95 10.34 -11.68
C PRO A 213 19.06 9.73 -10.81
N LYS A 214 19.37 8.44 -11.01
CA LYS A 214 20.36 7.71 -10.20
C LYS A 214 21.71 8.44 -10.08
N PHE A 215 22.15 9.13 -11.15
CA PHE A 215 23.40 9.89 -11.18
C PHE A 215 23.41 11.10 -10.22
N ALA A 216 22.26 11.75 -9.98
CA ALA A 216 22.19 12.90 -9.09
C ALA A 216 22.41 12.51 -7.62
N TYR A 217 22.15 11.25 -7.26
CA TYR A 217 22.52 10.67 -5.96
C TYR A 217 24.00 10.23 -5.89
N GLN A 218 24.81 10.41 -6.94
CA GLN A 218 26.25 10.11 -6.92
C GLN A 218 27.11 11.37 -6.83
N LEU A 219 26.51 12.56 -6.90
CA LEU A 219 27.23 13.85 -6.84
C LEU A 219 27.76 14.12 -5.42
N PRO A 220 29.10 14.29 -5.23
CA PRO A 220 29.73 14.43 -3.90
C PRO A 220 29.23 15.63 -3.09
N TRP A 221 28.87 16.72 -3.77
CA TRP A 221 28.35 17.95 -3.14
C TRP A 221 26.85 17.86 -2.78
N LEU A 222 26.12 16.86 -3.29
CA LEU A 222 24.75 16.52 -2.88
C LEU A 222 24.78 15.41 -1.82
N ARG A 223 25.50 15.65 -0.72
CA ARG A 223 25.43 14.81 0.48
C ARG A 223 24.13 15.11 1.22
N LEU A 224 23.03 14.60 0.67
CA LEU A 224 21.72 14.76 1.25
C LEU A 224 21.65 13.93 2.54
N LYS A 225 21.28 14.53 3.68
CA LYS A 225 20.95 13.82 4.94
C LYS A 225 20.00 12.62 4.72
N THR A 226 19.24 12.63 3.64
CA THR A 226 18.36 11.54 3.21
C THR A 226 19.09 10.26 2.84
N LYS A 227 20.35 10.32 2.36
CA LYS A 227 21.16 9.14 1.99
C LYS A 227 21.62 8.36 3.21
N ASP A 228 22.14 9.02 4.24
CA ASP A 228 22.63 8.35 5.45
C ASP A 228 21.47 7.69 6.21
N ASN A 229 20.35 8.40 6.33
CA ASN A 229 19.13 7.86 6.90
C ASN A 229 18.58 6.67 6.06
N TYR A 230 18.65 6.73 4.72
CA TYR A 230 18.27 5.60 3.86
C TYR A 230 19.19 4.38 4.04
N ALA A 231 20.50 4.56 4.07
CA ALA A 231 21.45 3.47 4.26
C ALA A 231 21.30 2.81 5.64
N HIS A 232 21.05 3.61 6.68
CA HIS A 232 20.79 3.12 8.04
C HIS A 232 19.57 2.18 8.08
N TRP A 233 18.39 2.63 7.66
CA TRP A 233 17.19 1.79 7.71
C TRP A 233 17.26 0.58 6.78
N LYS A 234 17.97 0.71 5.64
CA LYS A 234 18.24 -0.45 4.79
C LYS A 234 19.06 -1.50 5.52
N LYS A 235 20.08 -1.07 6.28
CA LYS A 235 20.89 -1.96 7.13
C LYS A 235 20.05 -2.61 8.22
N VAL A 236 19.20 -1.86 8.92
CA VAL A 236 18.30 -2.38 9.97
C VAL A 236 17.41 -3.51 9.44
N VAL A 237 16.74 -3.31 8.29
CA VAL A 237 15.90 -4.36 7.70
C VAL A 237 16.73 -5.57 7.25
N ARG A 238 17.94 -5.34 6.70
CA ARG A 238 18.83 -6.44 6.32
C ARG A 238 19.29 -7.28 7.52
N GLU A 239 19.65 -6.63 8.62
CA GLU A 239 20.04 -7.30 9.86
C GLU A 239 18.86 -8.09 10.45
N LYS A 240 17.67 -7.51 10.49
CA LYS A 240 16.45 -8.18 10.98
C LYS A 240 16.14 -9.49 10.24
N HIS A 241 16.40 -9.54 8.94
CA HIS A 241 16.14 -10.69 8.08
C HIS A 241 17.38 -11.54 7.77
N ASN A 242 18.45 -11.42 8.59
CA ASN A 242 19.69 -12.19 8.45
C ASN A 242 20.33 -12.12 7.04
N MET A 243 20.16 -11.00 6.34
CA MET A 243 20.72 -10.79 5.01
C MET A 243 22.15 -10.25 5.13
N ILE A 244 23.13 -11.05 4.73
CA ILE A 244 24.55 -10.67 4.77
C ILE A 244 24.77 -9.35 3.99
N SER A 245 25.43 -8.39 4.63
CA SER A 245 25.83 -7.13 4.02
C SER A 245 27.07 -7.37 3.16
N ASN A 246 26.88 -7.78 1.91
CA ASN A 246 27.93 -7.60 0.92
C ASN A 246 27.93 -6.09 0.59
N PHE A 247 28.89 -5.39 1.20
CA PHE A 247 29.13 -3.95 1.08
C PHE A 247 29.36 -3.54 -0.38
#